data_AF-A0A9Q0UCP1-F1
#
_entry.id   AF-A0A9Q0UCP1-F1
#
_cell.length_a   1.000
_cell.length_b   1.000
_cell.length_c   1.000
_cell.angle_alpha   90.00
_cell.angle_beta   90.00
_cell.angle_gamma   90.00
#
_symmetry.space_group_name_H-M   'P 1'
#
loop_
_entity.id
_entity.type
_entity.pdbx_description
1 polymer ?
#
loop_
_entity_poly.entity_id
_entity_poly.type
_entity_poly.pdbx_seq_one_letter_code
_entity_poly.pdbx_strand_id
1 'polypeptide(L)'
;MTSSKTSSRSRGTPVKENGTKLEEGLNVFKSDRFNADSYVQSKCSLNEKEIKQLCSYLLDLKRASADEMRKSVYANYAAFIRTSKEISDLEGELLSIRNLLSTQATLIHGLVEGVNIDSLSLKASEGSMVNQLENIEDREPTDLEIWSAEFPDMLDVLLAEKRVDEALTVIDKGERIAAEMKKSELSSPGVLRSLEMAITERGQKLADQLAEAACQPSTRSSELRATISALKKLGDGPRAHSLLLHAHLQRYQYNMQSLRPSSTSYGGAYTAALSQIVFSAITQAASDSLAIFGKEREYRSEFVMWATKQTETFAVLVKRHALASSSAAGGLRAAAECVQIALGHCSLLEARGLALCPVLLKLFRPSVEQALNSNLKRIEDSTAALAAADDWVLTYPPTSTRQSGRSSVTSIGNAAALQHKLTSSAHRFNLMVQVNIL
;
A
#
# COMPACT_ATOMS: atom_id res chain seq x y z
N MET A 1 6.65 -31.90 -55.50
CA MET A 1 5.43 -31.27 -54.94
C MET A 1 5.81 -30.66 -53.59
N THR A 2 6.26 -29.41 -53.60
CA THR A 2 5.51 -28.20 -53.17
C THR A 2 5.33 -28.13 -51.65
N SER A 3 5.65 -27.08 -50.91
CA SER A 3 6.50 -25.89 -51.04
C SER A 3 6.53 -25.31 -49.63
N SER A 4 7.70 -24.90 -49.17
CA SER A 4 7.92 -24.09 -47.97
C SER A 4 7.11 -22.79 -47.99
N LYS A 5 6.37 -22.49 -46.92
CA LYS A 5 5.85 -21.13 -46.65
C LYS A 5 6.00 -20.73 -45.19
N THR A 6 6.79 -19.68 -45.03
CA THR A 6 6.93 -18.73 -43.93
C THR A 6 5.60 -18.24 -43.38
N SER A 7 5.44 -18.20 -42.05
CA SER A 7 4.35 -17.49 -41.37
C SER A 7 4.90 -16.26 -40.65
N SER A 8 4.66 -15.10 -41.25
CA SER A 8 4.92 -13.77 -40.72
C SER A 8 3.86 -13.41 -39.67
N ARG A 9 4.31 -13.16 -38.43
CA ARG A 9 3.51 -12.56 -37.35
C ARG A 9 3.22 -11.09 -37.68
N SER A 10 2.04 -10.78 -38.19
CA SER A 10 1.49 -9.42 -38.21
C SER A 10 0.70 -9.17 -36.92
N ARG A 11 1.16 -8.22 -36.13
CA ARG A 11 0.52 -7.70 -34.91
C ARG A 11 -0.69 -6.85 -35.34
N GLY A 12 -1.88 -7.41 -35.24
CA GLY A 12 -3.13 -6.68 -35.49
C GLY A 12 -3.49 -5.79 -34.31
N THR A 13 -3.49 -4.48 -34.51
CA THR A 13 -4.20 -3.48 -33.70
C THR A 13 -5.70 -3.73 -33.75
N PRO A 14 -6.46 -3.74 -32.62
CA PRO A 14 -7.91 -3.77 -32.70
C PRO A 14 -8.41 -2.35 -33.05
N VAL A 15 -8.81 -2.20 -34.31
CA VAL A 15 -9.36 -0.98 -34.88
C VAL A 15 -10.81 -0.80 -34.40
N LYS A 16 -11.09 0.41 -33.89
CA LYS A 16 -12.32 1.23 -33.75
C LYS A 16 -13.72 0.76 -34.22
N GLU A 17 -13.94 -0.39 -34.84
CA GLU A 17 -15.26 -0.80 -35.38
C GLU A 17 -16.32 -1.11 -34.32
N ASN A 18 -15.92 -1.45 -33.09
CA ASN A 18 -16.88 -1.78 -32.03
C ASN A 18 -17.48 -0.55 -31.33
N GLY A 19 -16.92 0.65 -31.49
CA GLY A 19 -17.36 1.85 -30.76
C GLY A 19 -18.73 2.36 -31.22
N THR A 20 -18.92 2.46 -32.54
CA THR A 20 -20.16 2.98 -33.15
C THR A 20 -21.37 2.06 -32.91
N LYS A 21 -21.18 0.73 -32.98
CA LYS A 21 -22.21 -0.26 -32.65
C LYS A 21 -22.62 -0.26 -31.17
N LEU A 22 -21.74 0.18 -30.29
CA LEU A 22 -22.00 0.26 -28.85
C LEU A 22 -22.77 1.55 -28.51
N GLU A 23 -22.41 2.67 -29.14
CA GLU A 23 -23.12 3.95 -29.03
C GLU A 23 -24.57 3.86 -29.54
N GLU A 24 -24.82 3.16 -30.66
CA GLU A 24 -26.17 2.91 -31.15
C GLU A 24 -27.00 2.06 -30.17
N GLY A 25 -26.37 1.07 -29.51
CA GLY A 25 -27.01 0.24 -28.49
C GLY A 25 -27.40 1.00 -27.23
N LEU A 26 -26.67 2.07 -26.89
CA LEU A 26 -26.97 2.96 -25.76
C LEU A 26 -28.24 3.79 -25.98
N ASN A 27 -28.56 4.14 -27.23
CA ASN A 27 -29.71 5.00 -27.55
C ASN A 27 -31.05 4.37 -27.14
N VAL A 28 -31.14 3.04 -27.18
CA VAL A 28 -32.34 2.30 -26.73
C VAL A 28 -32.59 2.50 -25.23
N PHE A 29 -31.51 2.63 -24.43
CA PHE A 29 -31.59 2.82 -22.98
C PHE A 29 -31.67 4.28 -22.54
N LYS A 30 -31.46 5.23 -23.45
CA LYS A 30 -31.59 6.67 -23.19
C LYS A 30 -33.01 7.19 -23.38
N SER A 31 -33.94 6.37 -23.85
CA SER A 31 -35.33 6.76 -24.07
C SER A 31 -36.14 6.74 -22.77
N ASP A 32 -36.86 7.83 -22.49
CA ASP A 32 -37.79 7.94 -21.36
C ASP A 32 -38.98 6.96 -21.43
N ARG A 33 -39.16 6.27 -22.56
CA ARG A 33 -40.21 5.26 -22.80
C ARG A 33 -39.68 3.82 -22.79
N PHE A 34 -38.46 3.58 -22.30
CA PHE A 34 -37.89 2.25 -22.26
C PHE A 34 -38.72 1.30 -21.37
N ASN A 35 -39.16 0.18 -21.94
CA ASN A 35 -39.89 -0.87 -21.23
C ASN A 35 -39.00 -2.11 -21.06
N ALA A 36 -38.59 -2.37 -19.82
CA ALA A 36 -37.69 -3.47 -19.49
C ALA A 36 -38.31 -4.85 -19.80
N ASP A 37 -39.59 -5.04 -19.53
CA ASP A 37 -40.28 -6.33 -19.71
C ASP A 37 -40.42 -6.68 -21.19
N SER A 38 -40.77 -5.71 -22.04
CA SER A 38 -40.83 -5.86 -23.49
C SER A 38 -39.44 -6.13 -24.09
N TYR A 39 -38.42 -5.44 -23.59
CA TYR A 39 -37.04 -5.65 -24.02
C TYR A 39 -36.57 -7.09 -23.71
N VAL A 40 -36.81 -7.57 -22.50
CA VAL A 40 -36.45 -8.93 -22.08
C VAL A 40 -37.25 -9.98 -22.86
N GLN A 41 -38.57 -9.81 -23.01
CA GLN A 41 -39.41 -10.72 -23.78
C GLN A 41 -38.95 -10.85 -25.25
N SER A 42 -38.54 -9.75 -25.87
CA SER A 42 -38.01 -9.76 -27.24
C SER A 42 -36.68 -10.52 -27.38
N LYS A 43 -35.94 -10.69 -26.29
CA LYS A 43 -34.62 -11.34 -26.24
C LYS A 43 -34.62 -12.72 -25.57
N CYS A 44 -35.74 -13.15 -24.98
CA CYS A 44 -35.88 -14.45 -24.32
C CYS A 44 -36.06 -15.64 -25.27
N SER A 45 -36.22 -15.42 -26.58
CA SER A 45 -36.34 -16.50 -27.58
C SER A 45 -34.99 -16.98 -28.15
N LEU A 46 -33.89 -16.74 -27.43
CA LEU A 46 -32.52 -16.97 -27.89
C LEU A 46 -31.94 -18.31 -27.39
N ASN A 47 -31.09 -18.93 -28.20
CA ASN A 47 -30.36 -20.15 -27.83
C ASN A 47 -29.26 -19.86 -26.79
N GLU A 48 -28.76 -20.88 -26.08
CA GLU A 48 -27.77 -20.72 -24.99
C GLU A 48 -26.50 -19.94 -25.40
N LYS A 49 -26.03 -20.14 -26.63
CA LYS A 49 -24.86 -19.42 -27.19
C LYS A 49 -25.15 -17.94 -27.42
N GLU A 50 -26.36 -17.62 -27.87
CA GLU A 50 -26.83 -16.27 -28.14
C GLU A 50 -27.07 -15.50 -26.83
N ILE A 51 -27.55 -16.19 -25.79
CA ILE A 51 -27.68 -15.62 -24.44
C ILE A 51 -26.30 -15.25 -23.88
N LYS A 52 -25.31 -16.13 -23.96
CA LYS A 52 -23.93 -15.84 -23.51
C LYS A 52 -23.34 -14.64 -24.25
N GLN A 53 -23.57 -14.55 -25.55
CA GLN A 53 -23.10 -13.42 -26.36
C GLN A 53 -23.84 -12.11 -26.04
N LEU A 54 -25.14 -12.17 -25.76
CA LEU A 54 -25.93 -11.03 -25.30
C LEU A 54 -25.45 -10.54 -23.93
N CYS A 55 -25.17 -11.44 -22.98
CA CYS A 55 -24.64 -11.08 -21.68
C CYS A 55 -23.27 -10.38 -21.78
N SER A 56 -22.36 -10.89 -22.63
CA SER A 56 -21.07 -10.21 -22.86
C SER A 56 -21.26 -8.83 -23.47
N TYR A 57 -22.17 -8.70 -24.45
CA TYR A 57 -22.48 -7.42 -25.09
C TYR A 57 -23.05 -6.41 -24.09
N LEU A 58 -23.98 -6.83 -23.22
CA LEU A 58 -24.56 -5.95 -22.19
C LEU A 58 -23.51 -5.53 -21.14
N LEU A 59 -22.57 -6.41 -20.78
CA LEU A 59 -21.47 -6.06 -19.88
C LEU A 59 -20.53 -5.02 -20.49
N ASP A 60 -20.22 -5.15 -21.78
CA ASP A 60 -19.39 -4.17 -22.49
C ASP A 60 -20.13 -2.85 -22.68
N LEU A 61 -21.43 -2.89 -22.98
CA LEU A 61 -22.29 -1.70 -23.06
C LEU A 61 -22.39 -0.97 -21.72
N LYS A 62 -22.50 -1.70 -20.61
CA LYS A 62 -22.48 -1.13 -19.25
C LYS A 62 -21.16 -0.42 -18.96
N ARG A 63 -20.02 -1.01 -19.34
CA ARG A 63 -18.69 -0.38 -19.17
C ARG A 63 -18.60 0.90 -19.99
N ALA A 64 -19.01 0.88 -21.25
CA ALA A 64 -18.99 2.06 -22.11
C ALA A 64 -19.93 3.16 -21.62
N SER A 65 -21.12 2.80 -21.12
CA SER A 65 -22.05 3.74 -20.47
C SER A 65 -21.41 4.46 -19.28
N ALA A 66 -20.75 3.70 -18.40
CA ALA A 66 -20.07 4.26 -17.24
C ALA A 66 -18.92 5.19 -17.65
N ASP A 67 -18.16 4.83 -18.68
CA ASP A 67 -17.08 5.67 -19.21
C ASP A 67 -17.60 6.96 -19.86
N GLU A 68 -18.72 6.90 -20.58
CA GLU A 68 -19.32 8.09 -21.20
C GLU A 68 -19.95 9.01 -20.16
N MET A 69 -20.65 8.46 -19.17
CA MET A 69 -21.15 9.22 -18.03
C MET A 69 -19.99 9.91 -17.29
N ARG A 70 -18.90 9.20 -17.07
CA ARG A 70 -17.69 9.73 -16.45
C ARG A 70 -17.11 10.89 -17.25
N LYS A 71 -16.94 10.75 -18.57
CA LYS A 71 -16.45 11.83 -19.45
C LYS A 71 -17.39 13.04 -19.44
N SER A 72 -18.70 12.82 -19.54
CA SER A 72 -19.70 13.90 -19.53
C SER A 72 -19.70 14.67 -18.21
N VAL A 73 -19.58 13.97 -17.08
CA VAL A 73 -19.46 14.61 -15.76
C VAL A 73 -18.17 15.43 -15.68
N TYR A 74 -17.03 14.86 -16.10
CA TYR A 74 -15.74 15.58 -16.07
C TYR A 74 -15.71 16.79 -17.01
N ALA A 75 -16.27 16.68 -18.22
CA ALA A 75 -16.31 17.79 -19.17
C ALA A 75 -17.13 18.99 -18.67
N ASN A 76 -18.17 18.74 -17.88
CA ASN A 76 -19.04 19.79 -17.32
C ASN A 76 -18.69 20.16 -15.88
N TYR A 77 -17.70 19.51 -15.27
CA TYR A 77 -17.35 19.70 -13.85
C TYR A 77 -16.85 21.12 -13.57
N ALA A 78 -16.00 21.67 -14.44
CA ALA A 78 -15.51 23.04 -14.31
C ALA A 78 -16.65 24.07 -14.37
N ALA A 79 -17.64 23.86 -15.26
CA ALA A 79 -18.82 24.70 -15.32
C ALA A 79 -19.65 24.58 -14.03
N PHE A 80 -19.87 23.36 -13.53
CA PHE A 80 -20.60 23.12 -12.29
C PHE A 80 -19.97 23.81 -11.07
N ILE A 81 -18.65 23.66 -10.89
CA ILE A 81 -17.93 24.28 -9.76
C ILE A 81 -17.99 25.80 -9.85
N ARG A 82 -17.75 26.36 -11.05
CA ARG A 82 -17.84 27.81 -11.27
C ARG A 82 -19.23 28.35 -10.96
N THR A 83 -20.28 27.72 -11.49
CA THR A 83 -21.66 28.12 -11.21
C THR A 83 -22.01 27.96 -9.74
N SER A 84 -21.52 26.91 -9.07
CA SER A 84 -21.76 26.73 -7.62
C SER A 84 -21.06 27.80 -6.77
N LYS A 85 -19.87 28.26 -7.18
CA LYS A 85 -19.14 29.37 -6.52
C LYS A 85 -19.86 30.69 -6.74
N GLU A 86 -20.27 30.98 -7.98
CA GLU A 86 -21.09 32.15 -8.32
C GLU A 86 -22.41 32.20 -7.52
N ILE A 87 -23.06 31.05 -7.29
CA ILE A 87 -24.26 30.95 -6.44
C ILE A 87 -23.94 31.31 -4.98
N SER A 88 -22.85 30.77 -4.40
CA SER A 88 -22.46 31.12 -3.03
C SER A 88 -22.08 32.59 -2.88
N ASP A 89 -21.41 33.18 -3.87
CA ASP A 89 -21.07 34.60 -3.86
C ASP A 89 -22.35 35.46 -3.91
N LEU A 90 -23.31 35.09 -4.77
CA LEU A 90 -24.65 35.70 -4.84
C LEU A 90 -25.43 35.58 -3.52
N GLU A 91 -25.37 34.43 -2.84
CA GLU A 91 -25.98 34.25 -1.52
C GLU A 91 -25.36 35.20 -0.48
N GLY A 92 -24.04 35.40 -0.54
CA GLY A 92 -23.31 36.37 0.30
C GLY A 92 -23.74 37.81 0.05
N GLU A 93 -23.87 38.21 -1.21
CA GLU A 93 -24.38 39.52 -1.60
C GLU A 93 -25.83 39.74 -1.14
N LEU A 94 -26.70 38.73 -1.30
CA LEU A 94 -28.09 38.80 -0.84
C LEU A 94 -28.18 38.98 0.68
N LEU A 95 -27.32 38.28 1.43
CA LEU A 95 -27.18 38.44 2.87
C LEU A 95 -26.74 39.86 3.25
N SER A 96 -25.80 40.44 2.51
CA SER A 96 -25.34 41.82 2.69
C SER A 96 -26.46 42.83 2.44
N ILE A 97 -27.19 42.69 1.32
CA ILE A 97 -28.34 43.54 0.97
C ILE A 97 -29.43 43.44 2.03
N ARG A 98 -29.75 42.23 2.50
CA ARG A 98 -30.74 42.02 3.57
C ARG A 98 -30.33 42.75 4.86
N ASN A 99 -29.06 42.65 5.24
CA ASN A 99 -28.55 43.34 6.42
C ASN A 99 -28.61 44.86 6.25
N LEU A 100 -28.24 45.38 5.07
CA LEU A 100 -28.32 46.80 4.75
C LEU A 100 -29.77 47.33 4.80
N LEU A 101 -30.71 46.61 4.18
CA LEU A 101 -32.14 46.92 4.24
C LEU A 101 -32.66 46.88 5.68
N SER A 102 -32.22 45.92 6.48
CA SER A 102 -32.56 45.84 7.90
C SER A 102 -32.04 47.06 8.67
N THR A 103 -30.79 47.47 8.46
CA THR A 103 -30.23 48.69 9.09
C THR A 103 -30.92 49.96 8.61
N GLN A 104 -31.33 50.02 7.34
CA GLN A 104 -32.02 51.19 6.83
C GLN A 104 -33.46 51.25 7.35
N ALA A 105 -34.13 50.11 7.50
CA ALA A 105 -35.43 50.02 8.16
C ALA A 105 -35.35 50.44 9.63
N THR A 106 -34.32 50.01 10.39
CA THR A 106 -34.16 50.44 11.79
C THR A 106 -33.86 51.94 11.89
N LEU A 107 -33.07 52.51 10.98
CA LEU A 107 -32.85 53.96 10.93
C LEU A 107 -34.13 54.72 10.59
N ILE A 108 -34.93 54.24 9.63
CA ILE A 108 -36.22 54.84 9.30
C ILE A 108 -37.18 54.73 10.48
N HIS A 109 -37.25 53.58 11.16
CA HIS A 109 -38.05 53.43 12.37
C HIS A 109 -37.56 54.35 13.49
N GLY A 110 -36.25 54.49 13.70
CA GLY A 110 -35.67 55.42 14.67
C GLY A 110 -35.91 56.89 14.33
N LEU A 111 -35.99 57.25 13.04
CA LEU A 111 -36.39 58.58 12.58
C LEU A 111 -37.90 58.80 12.77
N VAL A 112 -38.73 57.79 12.48
CA VAL A 112 -40.18 57.84 12.67
C VAL A 112 -40.54 57.93 14.17
N GLU A 113 -39.79 57.26 15.04
CA GLU A 113 -39.91 57.35 16.50
C GLU A 113 -39.28 58.64 17.05
N GLY A 114 -38.23 59.15 16.41
CA GLY A 114 -37.50 60.36 16.80
C GLY A 114 -38.10 61.68 16.32
N VAL A 115 -39.06 61.65 15.38
CA VAL A 115 -39.80 62.83 14.91
C VAL A 115 -41.04 63.02 15.80
N ASN A 116 -40.79 63.36 17.06
CA ASN A 116 -41.69 64.25 17.79
C ASN A 116 -41.31 65.67 17.39
N ILE A 117 -42.11 66.24 16.49
CA ILE A 117 -41.93 67.60 15.98
C ILE A 117 -42.28 68.56 17.12
N ASP A 118 -41.26 69.01 17.83
CA ASP A 118 -41.24 70.38 18.34
C ASP A 118 -39.81 70.81 18.68
N SER A 119 -39.50 72.04 18.29
CA SER A 119 -38.34 72.84 18.72
C SER A 119 -36.98 72.55 18.07
N LEU A 120 -36.66 73.38 17.05
CA LEU A 120 -35.47 74.26 16.95
C LEU A 120 -34.07 73.60 16.94
N SER A 121 -32.99 74.10 16.35
CA SER A 121 -32.64 75.26 15.52
C SER A 121 -31.10 75.26 15.52
N LEU A 122 -30.49 75.42 14.35
CA LEU A 122 -29.13 75.97 14.12
C LEU A 122 -27.92 75.31 14.85
N LYS A 123 -26.94 74.81 14.09
CA LYS A 123 -25.74 75.58 13.67
C LYS A 123 -24.76 74.70 12.87
N ALA A 124 -24.14 75.35 11.90
CA ALA A 124 -23.10 74.83 11.01
C ALA A 124 -21.85 74.33 11.75
N SER A 125 -21.16 73.38 11.12
CA SER A 125 -19.70 73.35 11.11
C SER A 125 -19.23 72.65 9.84
N GLU A 126 -18.80 73.44 8.86
CA GLU A 126 -17.92 72.97 7.80
C GLU A 126 -16.65 72.40 8.42
N GLY A 127 -16.25 71.21 7.98
CA GLY A 127 -15.13 70.46 8.51
C GLY A 127 -14.58 69.54 7.43
N SER A 128 -13.74 70.13 6.59
CA SER A 128 -12.82 69.50 5.64
C SER A 128 -12.19 68.20 6.16
N MET A 129 -12.45 67.08 5.48
CA MET A 129 -11.53 65.94 5.33
C MET A 129 -11.78 65.24 3.97
N VAL A 130 -11.69 66.02 2.89
CA VAL A 130 -11.39 65.45 1.56
C VAL A 130 -9.89 65.56 1.41
N ASN A 131 -9.19 64.42 1.38
CA ASN A 131 -7.82 64.17 0.90
C ASN A 131 -7.09 63.15 1.80
N GLN A 132 -7.42 61.87 1.66
CA GLN A 132 -6.48 60.77 1.94
C GLN A 132 -6.95 59.38 1.42
N LEU A 133 -7.68 59.32 0.29
CA LEU A 133 -8.02 58.04 -0.36
C LEU A 133 -7.63 57.97 -1.84
N GLU A 134 -6.85 58.92 -2.35
CA GLU A 134 -6.39 58.88 -3.73
C GLU A 134 -4.98 58.30 -3.80
N ASN A 135 -4.89 57.01 -4.18
CA ASN A 135 -3.79 56.33 -4.91
C ASN A 135 -3.46 54.89 -4.45
N ILE A 136 -4.43 53.99 -4.22
CA ILE A 136 -4.13 52.55 -4.09
C ILE A 136 -4.91 51.65 -5.08
N GLU A 137 -5.95 52.12 -5.76
CA GLU A 137 -6.86 51.21 -6.48
C GLU A 137 -6.76 51.21 -8.02
N ASP A 138 -5.60 51.50 -8.62
CA ASP A 138 -5.46 51.35 -10.08
C ASP A 138 -4.05 50.93 -10.55
N ARG A 139 -3.34 50.18 -9.71
CA ARG A 139 -2.14 49.47 -10.18
C ARG A 139 -2.58 48.15 -10.81
N GLU A 140 -2.40 48.03 -12.11
CA GLU A 140 -2.65 46.80 -12.85
C GLU A 140 -1.86 45.65 -12.17
N PRO A 141 -2.55 44.59 -11.71
CA PRO A 141 -1.90 43.52 -10.95
C PRO A 141 -0.85 42.85 -11.83
N THR A 142 0.34 42.67 -11.26
CA THR A 142 1.47 42.05 -11.96
C THR A 142 1.11 40.61 -12.32
N ASP A 143 1.64 40.06 -13.42
CA ASP A 143 1.43 38.65 -13.80
C ASP A 143 1.70 37.67 -12.64
N LEU A 144 2.64 38.00 -11.74
CA LEU A 144 2.91 37.24 -10.52
C LEU A 144 1.77 37.29 -9.51
N GLU A 145 1.13 38.44 -9.34
CA GLU A 145 0.01 38.65 -8.41
C GLU A 145 -1.24 37.91 -8.91
N ILE A 146 -1.50 37.97 -10.22
CA ILE A 146 -2.57 37.19 -10.88
C ILE A 146 -2.32 35.69 -10.70
N TRP A 147 -1.11 35.21 -11.04
CA TRP A 147 -0.78 33.80 -10.87
C TRP A 147 -0.85 33.34 -9.40
N SER A 148 -0.44 34.18 -8.46
CA SER A 148 -0.53 33.87 -7.02
C SER A 148 -1.97 33.77 -6.54
N ALA A 149 -2.90 34.55 -7.11
CA ALA A 149 -4.32 34.46 -6.84
C ALA A 149 -4.98 33.22 -7.48
N GLU A 150 -4.51 32.78 -8.66
CA GLU A 150 -5.02 31.59 -9.36
C GLU A 150 -4.43 30.27 -8.87
N PHE A 151 -3.21 30.28 -8.32
CA PHE A 151 -2.50 29.10 -7.83
C PHE A 151 -3.35 28.20 -6.90
N PRO A 152 -4.06 28.76 -5.89
CA PRO A 152 -4.95 28.00 -5.03
C PRO A 152 -5.98 27.15 -5.79
N ASP A 153 -6.72 27.78 -6.70
CA ASP A 153 -7.79 27.16 -7.47
C ASP A 153 -7.24 26.13 -8.47
N MET A 154 -6.13 26.45 -9.14
CA MET A 154 -5.45 25.53 -10.05
C MET A 154 -5.01 24.24 -9.34
N LEU A 155 -4.43 24.37 -8.14
CA LEU A 155 -3.98 23.20 -7.38
C LEU A 155 -5.16 22.39 -6.85
N ASP A 156 -6.24 23.03 -6.38
CA ASP A 156 -7.44 22.32 -5.93
C ASP A 156 -8.08 21.49 -7.05
N VAL A 157 -8.08 21.98 -8.30
CA VAL A 157 -8.49 21.21 -9.48
C VAL A 157 -7.60 19.98 -9.68
N LEU A 158 -6.27 20.14 -9.63
CA LEU A 158 -5.35 19.02 -9.80
C LEU A 158 -5.47 17.97 -8.69
N LEU A 159 -5.72 18.40 -7.45
CA LEU A 159 -6.00 17.50 -6.32
C LEU A 159 -7.30 16.73 -6.55
N ALA A 160 -8.37 17.39 -7.00
CA ALA A 160 -9.64 16.75 -7.31
C ALA A 160 -9.50 15.73 -8.46
N GLU A 161 -8.69 16.03 -9.48
CA GLU A 161 -8.38 15.14 -10.59
C GLU A 161 -7.35 14.04 -10.24
N LYS A 162 -6.77 14.07 -9.03
CA LYS A 162 -5.69 13.18 -8.57
C LYS A 162 -4.47 13.18 -9.48
N ARG A 163 -4.18 14.31 -10.13
CA ARG A 163 -3.04 14.51 -11.03
C ARG A 163 -1.80 14.88 -10.22
N VAL A 164 -1.29 13.89 -9.47
CA VAL A 164 -0.21 14.07 -8.48
C VAL A 164 1.03 14.71 -9.09
N ASP A 165 1.53 14.21 -10.22
CA ASP A 165 2.77 14.74 -10.82
C ASP A 165 2.63 16.22 -11.21
N GLU A 166 1.47 16.61 -11.74
CA GLU A 166 1.20 17.99 -12.12
C GLU A 166 1.01 18.89 -10.90
N ALA A 167 0.31 18.39 -9.87
CA ALA A 167 0.18 19.08 -8.60
C ALA A 167 1.56 19.38 -7.98
N LEU A 168 2.50 18.43 -8.03
CA LEU A 168 3.88 18.64 -7.59
C LEU A 168 4.58 19.72 -8.42
N THR A 169 4.45 19.70 -9.75
CA THR A 169 5.08 20.73 -10.60
C THR A 169 4.55 22.14 -10.34
N VAL A 170 3.25 22.25 -10.02
CA VAL A 170 2.59 23.51 -9.67
C VAL A 170 3.08 24.00 -8.31
N ILE A 171 3.20 23.12 -7.31
CA ILE A 171 3.79 23.44 -6.00
C ILE A 171 5.24 23.90 -6.15
N ASP A 172 6.08 23.17 -6.89
CA ASP A 172 7.48 23.54 -7.16
C ASP A 172 7.59 24.91 -7.86
N LYS A 173 6.63 25.25 -8.73
CA LYS A 173 6.55 26.58 -9.36
C LYS A 173 6.18 27.65 -8.32
N GLY A 174 5.21 27.37 -7.45
CA GLY A 174 4.81 28.28 -6.36
C GLY A 174 5.93 28.57 -5.38
N GLU A 175 6.67 27.54 -4.95
CA GLU A 175 7.81 27.71 -4.05
C GLU A 175 8.93 28.55 -4.68
N ARG A 176 9.20 28.38 -5.98
CA ARG A 176 10.18 29.22 -6.71
C ARG A 176 9.74 30.67 -6.77
N ILE A 177 8.47 30.93 -7.10
CA ILE A 177 7.92 32.28 -7.16
C ILE A 177 7.96 32.95 -5.77
N ALA A 178 7.59 32.23 -4.71
CA ALA A 178 7.70 32.73 -3.34
C ALA A 178 9.16 33.06 -2.96
N ALA A 179 10.13 32.23 -3.38
CA ALA A 179 11.56 32.49 -3.16
C ALA A 179 12.09 33.70 -3.97
N GLU A 180 11.56 33.97 -5.15
CA GLU A 180 11.88 35.15 -5.96
C GLU A 180 11.29 36.43 -5.35
N MET A 181 10.01 36.39 -4.93
CA MET A 181 9.35 37.48 -4.23
C MET A 181 10.06 37.85 -2.92
N LYS A 182 10.64 36.89 -2.21
CA LYS A 182 11.48 37.15 -1.01
C LYS A 182 12.75 37.95 -1.29
N LYS A 183 13.31 37.81 -2.50
CA LYS A 183 14.54 38.50 -2.90
C LYS A 183 14.26 39.88 -3.50
N SER A 184 13.05 40.11 -3.97
CA SER A 184 12.63 41.37 -4.57
C SER A 184 12.08 42.31 -3.49
N GLU A 185 12.76 43.43 -3.24
CA GLU A 185 12.29 44.47 -2.30
C GLU A 185 10.99 45.17 -2.76
N LEU A 186 10.51 44.91 -3.98
CA LEU A 186 9.30 45.52 -4.56
C LEU A 186 8.00 44.72 -4.36
N SER A 187 8.05 43.52 -3.78
CA SER A 187 6.86 42.67 -3.65
C SER A 187 6.03 43.01 -2.40
N SER A 188 4.70 43.08 -2.56
CA SER A 188 3.77 43.28 -1.44
C SER A 188 3.91 42.15 -0.41
N PRO A 189 4.24 42.44 0.87
CA PRO A 189 4.39 41.43 1.91
C PRO A 189 3.11 40.59 2.14
N GLY A 190 1.94 41.15 1.81
CA GLY A 190 0.65 40.45 1.93
C GLY A 190 0.49 39.32 0.91
N VAL A 191 0.88 39.55 -0.35
CA VAL A 191 0.79 38.56 -1.44
C VAL A 191 1.76 37.41 -1.22
N LEU A 192 2.98 37.71 -0.76
CA LEU A 192 3.95 36.67 -0.43
C LEU A 192 3.42 35.76 0.68
N ARG A 193 2.88 36.35 1.76
CA ARG A 193 2.35 35.59 2.89
C ARG A 193 1.13 34.76 2.49
N SER A 194 0.22 35.28 1.66
CA SER A 194 -0.93 34.51 1.19
C SER A 194 -0.52 33.33 0.31
N LEU A 195 0.46 33.52 -0.58
CA LEU A 195 1.00 32.47 -1.42
C LEU A 195 1.68 31.37 -0.58
N GLU A 196 2.52 31.72 0.40
CA GLU A 196 3.15 30.75 1.30
C GLU A 196 2.14 29.93 2.10
N MET A 197 1.10 30.60 2.62
CA MET A 197 -0.02 29.92 3.30
C MET A 197 -0.75 28.97 2.34
N ALA A 198 -1.01 29.39 1.10
CA ALA A 198 -1.68 28.54 0.11
C ALA A 198 -0.83 27.31 -0.29
N ILE A 199 0.48 27.48 -0.46
CA ILE A 199 1.43 26.40 -0.78
C ILE A 199 1.46 25.39 0.37
N THR A 200 1.60 25.86 1.60
CA THR A 200 1.68 24.98 2.78
C THR A 200 0.36 24.23 3.01
N GLU A 201 -0.79 24.91 2.96
CA GLU A 201 -2.10 24.30 3.15
C GLU A 201 -2.39 23.21 2.10
N ARG A 202 -2.16 23.52 0.82
CA ARG A 202 -2.47 22.59 -0.27
C ARG A 202 -1.41 21.50 -0.44
N GLY A 203 -0.15 21.79 -0.14
CA GLY A 203 0.90 20.80 -0.01
C GLY A 203 0.57 19.77 1.08
N GLN A 204 0.05 20.22 2.22
CA GLN A 204 -0.44 19.34 3.27
C GLN A 204 -1.66 18.51 2.81
N LYS A 205 -2.64 19.13 2.14
CA LYS A 205 -3.80 18.40 1.57
C LYS A 205 -3.36 17.31 0.59
N LEU A 206 -2.39 17.59 -0.29
CA LEU A 206 -1.83 16.59 -1.19
C LEU A 206 -1.13 15.47 -0.42
N ALA A 207 -0.32 15.82 0.58
CA ALA A 207 0.36 14.83 1.42
C ALA A 207 -0.65 13.91 2.13
N ASP A 208 -1.76 14.45 2.63
CA ASP A 208 -2.81 13.67 3.28
C ASP A 208 -3.53 12.73 2.31
N GLN A 209 -3.88 13.20 1.10
CA GLN A 209 -4.46 12.34 0.06
C GLN A 209 -3.51 11.21 -0.37
N LEU A 210 -2.21 11.50 -0.48
CA LEU A 210 -1.18 10.50 -0.79
C LEU A 210 -1.03 9.49 0.35
N ALA A 211 -1.03 9.95 1.60
CA ALA A 211 -0.95 9.09 2.76
C ALA A 211 -2.16 8.15 2.85
N GLU A 212 -3.36 8.65 2.59
CA GLU A 212 -4.57 7.85 2.54
C GLU A 212 -4.51 6.79 1.44
N ALA A 213 -4.03 7.16 0.24
CA ALA A 213 -3.85 6.24 -0.87
C ALA A 213 -2.82 5.13 -0.56
N ALA A 214 -1.72 5.46 0.13
CA ALA A 214 -0.70 4.48 0.52
C ALA A 214 -1.23 3.41 1.50
N CYS A 215 -2.24 3.75 2.32
CA CYS A 215 -2.85 2.85 3.30
C CYS A 215 -3.95 1.95 2.73
N GLN A 216 -4.38 2.13 1.48
CA GLN A 216 -5.44 1.32 0.91
C GLN A 216 -4.96 -0.11 0.58
N PRO A 217 -5.68 -1.17 0.99
CA PRO A 217 -5.29 -2.56 0.68
C PRO A 217 -5.24 -2.89 -0.81
N SER A 218 -5.96 -2.14 -1.65
CA SER A 218 -6.00 -2.29 -3.11
C SER A 218 -4.81 -1.65 -3.82
N THR A 219 -4.02 -0.83 -3.13
CA THR A 219 -2.89 -0.10 -3.72
C THR A 219 -1.82 -1.06 -4.21
N ARG A 220 -1.52 -0.96 -5.51
CA ARG A 220 -0.52 -1.84 -6.13
C ARG A 220 0.88 -1.39 -5.75
N SER A 221 1.86 -2.29 -5.83
CA SER A 221 3.25 -1.96 -5.47
C SER A 221 3.84 -0.81 -6.31
N SER A 222 3.47 -0.68 -7.59
CA SER A 222 3.89 0.44 -8.44
C SER A 222 3.26 1.78 -8.01
N GLU A 223 1.97 1.76 -7.65
CA GLU A 223 1.23 2.92 -7.17
C GLU A 223 1.79 3.37 -5.82
N LEU A 224 2.01 2.43 -4.89
CA LEU A 224 2.65 2.69 -3.60
C LEU A 224 3.99 3.40 -3.79
N ARG A 225 4.88 2.90 -4.67
CA ARG A 225 6.16 3.56 -4.93
C ARG A 225 6.01 4.99 -5.46
N ALA A 226 5.07 5.21 -6.37
CA ALA A 226 4.79 6.54 -6.92
C ALA A 226 4.30 7.49 -5.82
N THR A 227 3.33 7.04 -5.01
CA THR A 227 2.78 7.79 -3.87
C THR A 227 3.85 8.15 -2.83
N ILE A 228 4.68 7.18 -2.42
CA ILE A 228 5.76 7.42 -1.46
C ILE A 228 6.84 8.35 -2.05
N SER A 229 7.15 8.23 -3.35
CA SER A 229 8.08 9.13 -4.03
C SER A 229 7.53 10.56 -4.11
N ALA A 230 6.22 10.72 -4.34
CA ALA A 230 5.55 12.01 -4.34
C ALA A 230 5.58 12.67 -2.95
N LEU A 231 5.28 11.92 -1.88
CA LEU A 231 5.39 12.40 -0.50
C LEU A 231 6.81 12.85 -0.16
N LYS A 232 7.82 12.09 -0.59
CA LYS A 232 9.22 12.48 -0.41
C LYS A 232 9.54 13.79 -1.14
N LYS A 233 9.04 13.97 -2.37
CA LYS A 233 9.24 15.21 -3.15
C LYS A 233 8.59 16.42 -2.49
N LEU A 234 7.46 16.25 -1.80
CA LEU A 234 6.82 17.30 -0.98
C LEU A 234 7.60 17.67 0.28
N GLY A 235 8.72 17.01 0.57
CA GLY A 235 9.51 17.22 1.77
C GLY A 235 9.07 16.38 2.98
N ASP A 236 8.01 15.58 2.88
CA ASP A 236 7.51 14.73 3.97
C ASP A 236 8.17 13.33 3.96
N GLY A 237 9.50 13.32 3.96
CA GLY A 237 10.31 12.09 3.90
C GLY A 237 10.07 11.12 5.07
N PRO A 238 10.02 11.56 6.34
CA PRO A 238 9.79 10.67 7.48
C PRO A 238 8.43 9.96 7.44
N ARG A 239 7.35 10.69 7.11
CA ARG A 239 6.02 10.08 6.96
C ARG A 239 5.99 9.14 5.75
N ALA A 240 6.61 9.53 4.63
CA ALA A 240 6.72 8.68 3.44
C ALA A 240 7.41 7.35 3.76
N HIS A 241 8.53 7.39 4.49
CA HIS A 241 9.24 6.18 4.87
C HIS A 241 8.40 5.29 5.82
N SER A 242 7.79 5.90 6.85
CA SER A 242 6.93 5.19 7.79
C SER A 242 5.74 4.50 7.10
N LEU A 243 5.08 5.19 6.16
CA LEU A 243 3.97 4.65 5.38
C LEU A 243 4.41 3.50 4.47
N LEU A 244 5.58 3.59 3.85
CA LEU A 244 6.12 2.50 3.03
C LEU A 244 6.26 1.21 3.85
N LEU A 245 6.86 1.31 5.05
CA LEU A 245 7.07 0.17 5.93
C LEU A 245 5.73 -0.38 6.47
N HIS A 246 4.81 0.52 6.81
CA HIS A 246 3.47 0.15 7.25
C HIS A 246 2.66 -0.58 6.17
N ALA A 247 2.70 -0.11 4.92
CA ALA A 247 2.00 -0.76 3.81
C ALA A 247 2.54 -2.18 3.56
N HIS A 248 3.86 -2.38 3.61
CA HIS A 248 4.45 -3.72 3.51
C HIS A 248 4.06 -4.61 4.68
N LEU A 249 4.04 -4.05 5.91
CA LEU A 249 3.59 -4.74 7.12
C LEU A 249 2.15 -5.23 7.01
N GLN A 250 1.22 -4.35 6.67
CA GLN A 250 -0.19 -4.69 6.51
C GLN A 250 -0.39 -5.79 5.45
N ARG A 251 0.31 -5.67 4.32
CA ARG A 251 0.17 -6.63 3.22
C ARG A 251 0.61 -8.04 3.60
N TYR A 252 1.73 -8.20 4.30
CA TYR A 252 2.15 -9.53 4.70
C TYR A 252 1.35 -10.06 5.90
N GLN A 253 0.88 -9.20 6.80
CA GLN A 253 -0.06 -9.59 7.86
C GLN A 253 -1.35 -10.17 7.27
N TYR A 254 -1.89 -9.55 6.22
CA TYR A 254 -3.03 -10.09 5.49
C TYR A 254 -2.72 -11.48 4.91
N ASN A 255 -1.58 -11.65 4.23
CA ASN A 255 -1.18 -12.95 3.69
C ASN A 255 -1.01 -14.01 4.79
N MET A 256 -0.53 -13.60 5.97
CA MET A 256 -0.35 -14.47 7.12
C MET A 256 -1.66 -15.00 7.70
N GLN A 257 -2.79 -14.30 7.53
CA GLN A 257 -4.11 -14.77 8.02
C GLN A 257 -4.53 -16.11 7.38
N SER A 258 -4.04 -16.40 6.17
CA SER A 258 -4.29 -17.67 5.49
C SER A 258 -3.49 -18.84 6.08
N LEU A 259 -2.43 -18.55 6.83
CA LEU A 259 -1.50 -19.56 7.34
C LEU A 259 -2.00 -20.15 8.66
N ARG A 260 -2.48 -21.39 8.62
CA ARG A 260 -2.82 -22.14 9.84
C ARG A 260 -1.68 -23.06 10.28
N PRO A 261 -1.26 -23.01 11.55
CA PRO A 261 -0.39 -24.03 12.13
C PRO A 261 -1.07 -25.40 12.00
N SER A 262 -0.47 -26.32 11.26
CA SER A 262 -0.95 -27.71 11.17
C SER A 262 -0.43 -28.50 12.36
N SER A 263 -1.31 -29.19 13.08
CA SER A 263 -0.96 -30.03 14.23
C SER A 263 -0.24 -31.33 13.86
N THR A 264 -0.21 -31.69 12.57
CA THR A 264 0.31 -32.97 12.07
C THR A 264 1.74 -32.92 11.56
N SER A 265 2.28 -31.72 11.27
CA SER A 265 3.65 -31.55 10.78
C SER A 265 4.56 -31.14 11.93
N TYR A 266 5.80 -31.64 11.96
CA TYR A 266 6.82 -31.30 12.97
C TYR A 266 7.35 -29.83 12.89
N GLY A 267 6.56 -28.92 12.31
CA GLY A 267 6.82 -27.48 12.27
C GLY A 267 7.54 -26.96 11.03
N GLY A 268 8.18 -27.83 10.23
CA GLY A 268 8.97 -27.44 9.06
C GLY A 268 8.18 -26.69 7.99
N ALA A 269 7.03 -27.24 7.57
CA ALA A 269 6.17 -26.64 6.54
C ALA A 269 5.61 -25.27 6.97
N TYR A 270 5.19 -25.14 8.23
CA TYR A 270 4.75 -23.86 8.80
C TYR A 270 5.89 -22.84 8.80
N THR A 271 7.08 -23.24 9.24
CA THR A 271 8.26 -22.38 9.26
C THR A 271 8.64 -21.91 7.86
N ALA A 272 8.60 -22.79 6.86
CA ALA A 272 8.89 -22.44 5.47
C ALA A 272 7.87 -21.44 4.90
N ALA A 273 6.58 -21.72 5.07
CA ALA A 273 5.53 -20.82 4.57
C ALA A 273 5.58 -19.44 5.25
N LEU A 274 5.76 -19.41 6.58
CA LEU A 274 5.89 -18.15 7.31
C LEU A 274 7.15 -17.39 6.91
N SER A 275 8.29 -18.08 6.74
CA SER A 275 9.55 -17.48 6.31
C SER A 275 9.39 -16.83 4.95
N GLN A 276 8.73 -17.51 4.01
CA GLN A 276 8.49 -16.98 2.68
C GLN A 276 7.62 -15.72 2.70
N ILE A 277 6.56 -15.69 3.51
CA ILE A 277 5.70 -14.50 3.65
C ILE A 277 6.50 -13.32 4.23
N VAL A 278 7.18 -13.52 5.35
CA VAL A 278 7.87 -12.44 6.07
C VAL A 278 9.10 -11.95 5.31
N PHE A 279 9.99 -12.83 4.89
CA PHE A 279 11.26 -12.41 4.30
C PHE A 279 11.12 -11.90 2.86
N SER A 280 10.10 -12.34 2.10
CA SER A 280 9.78 -11.71 0.81
C SER A 280 9.23 -10.29 0.99
N ALA A 281 8.43 -10.04 2.02
CA ALA A 281 7.93 -8.70 2.36
C ALA A 281 9.08 -7.77 2.80
N ILE A 282 9.99 -8.25 3.65
CA ILE A 282 11.21 -7.52 4.01
C ILE A 282 12.07 -7.23 2.78
N THR A 283 12.25 -8.22 1.88
CA THR A 283 13.00 -8.03 0.63
C THR A 283 12.38 -6.95 -0.27
N GLN A 284 11.05 -6.94 -0.39
CA GLN A 284 10.35 -5.95 -1.19
C GLN A 284 10.43 -4.55 -0.57
N ALA A 285 10.25 -4.46 0.76
CA ALA A 285 10.42 -3.22 1.50
C ALA A 285 11.84 -2.66 1.38
N ALA A 286 12.87 -3.52 1.47
CA ALA A 286 14.27 -3.13 1.26
C ALA A 286 14.50 -2.54 -0.14
N SER A 287 13.95 -3.21 -1.16
CA SER A 287 14.10 -2.79 -2.56
C SER A 287 13.42 -1.44 -2.82
N ASP A 288 12.20 -1.26 -2.31
CA ASP A 288 11.45 -0.01 -2.47
C ASP A 288 12.09 1.13 -1.65
N SER A 289 12.53 0.84 -0.42
CA SER A 289 13.21 1.80 0.46
C SER A 289 14.53 2.26 -0.16
N LEU A 290 15.34 1.34 -0.69
CA LEU A 290 16.59 1.69 -1.36
C LEU A 290 16.36 2.53 -2.63
N ALA A 291 15.33 2.20 -3.41
CA ALA A 291 15.01 2.93 -4.63
C ALA A 291 14.60 4.40 -4.36
N ILE A 292 13.87 4.65 -3.26
CA ILE A 292 13.31 5.96 -2.95
C ILE A 292 14.25 6.76 -2.01
N PHE A 293 14.83 6.11 -1.01
CA PHE A 293 15.57 6.71 0.12
C PHE A 293 17.05 6.30 0.16
N GLY A 294 17.59 5.80 -0.96
CA GLY A 294 18.93 5.21 -1.01
C GLY A 294 20.10 6.17 -0.79
N LYS A 295 19.89 7.48 -0.58
CA LYS A 295 20.98 8.42 -0.31
C LYS A 295 21.08 8.77 1.17
N GLU A 296 19.95 8.75 1.86
CA GLU A 296 19.79 9.19 3.23
C GLU A 296 20.19 8.08 4.23
N ARG A 297 20.96 8.41 5.27
CA ARG A 297 21.40 7.41 6.27
C ARG A 297 20.32 7.10 7.30
N GLU A 298 19.50 8.08 7.67
CA GLU A 298 18.46 7.98 8.70
C GLU A 298 17.44 6.90 8.35
N TYR A 299 16.89 6.94 7.14
CA TYR A 299 15.91 5.95 6.66
C TYR A 299 16.50 4.53 6.53
N ARG A 300 17.81 4.39 6.27
CA ARG A 300 18.45 3.07 6.28
C ARG A 300 18.45 2.48 7.68
N SER A 301 18.81 3.27 8.70
CA SER A 301 18.82 2.83 10.09
C SER A 301 17.41 2.46 10.57
N GLU A 302 16.41 3.29 10.26
CA GLU A 302 15.00 3.02 10.57
C GLU A 302 14.50 1.72 9.90
N PHE A 303 14.83 1.52 8.62
CA PHE A 303 14.52 0.28 7.91
C PHE A 303 15.14 -0.96 8.59
N VAL A 304 16.42 -0.88 8.99
CA VAL A 304 17.10 -2.01 9.67
C VAL A 304 16.43 -2.32 11.01
N MET A 305 16.03 -1.31 11.77
CA MET A 305 15.28 -1.47 13.02
C MET A 305 13.93 -2.15 12.77
N TRP A 306 13.19 -1.70 11.74
CA TRP A 306 11.93 -2.32 11.34
C TRP A 306 12.09 -3.79 10.92
N ALA A 307 13.08 -4.10 10.08
CA ALA A 307 13.35 -5.46 9.61
C ALA A 307 13.75 -6.40 10.76
N THR A 308 14.55 -5.89 11.70
CA THR A 308 14.89 -6.61 12.93
C THR A 308 13.63 -6.91 13.74
N LYS A 309 12.75 -5.92 13.91
CA LYS A 309 11.49 -6.10 14.66
C LYS A 309 10.55 -7.13 14.01
N GLN A 310 10.46 -7.14 12.68
CA GLN A 310 9.66 -8.16 11.99
C GLN A 310 10.28 -9.56 12.12
N THR A 311 11.60 -9.65 12.11
CA THR A 311 12.34 -10.90 12.32
C THR A 311 12.14 -11.45 13.74
N GLU A 312 12.12 -10.58 14.76
CA GLU A 312 11.78 -10.97 16.13
C GLU A 312 10.36 -11.52 16.24
N THR A 313 9.40 -10.81 15.64
CA THR A 313 7.98 -11.22 15.64
C THR A 313 7.79 -12.57 14.95
N PHE A 314 8.46 -12.76 13.81
CA PHE A 314 8.56 -14.04 13.12
C PHE A 314 9.10 -15.15 14.03
N ALA A 315 10.21 -14.89 14.74
CA ALA A 315 10.83 -15.88 15.61
C ALA A 315 9.91 -16.29 16.76
N VAL A 316 9.14 -15.36 17.34
CA VAL A 316 8.13 -15.67 18.38
C VAL A 316 7.08 -16.64 17.84
N LEU A 317 6.62 -16.45 16.61
CA LEU A 317 5.62 -17.32 15.98
C LEU A 317 6.15 -18.72 15.69
N VAL A 318 7.36 -18.81 15.13
CA VAL A 318 8.04 -20.11 14.88
C VAL A 318 8.30 -20.83 16.20
N LYS A 319 8.75 -20.12 17.23
CA LYS A 319 8.92 -20.71 18.57
C LYS A 319 7.62 -21.33 19.08
N ARG A 320 6.53 -20.58 19.02
CA ARG A 320 5.24 -21.00 19.55
C ARG A 320 4.66 -22.19 18.79
N HIS A 321 4.72 -22.15 17.46
CA HIS A 321 3.95 -23.06 16.60
C HIS A 321 4.75 -24.19 15.96
N ALA A 322 6.08 -24.10 15.94
CA ALA A 322 6.95 -25.13 15.36
C ALA A 322 7.94 -25.72 16.37
N LEU A 323 8.57 -24.88 17.20
CA LEU A 323 9.66 -25.32 18.08
C LEU A 323 9.21 -25.78 19.47
N ALA A 324 8.15 -25.22 20.05
CA ALA A 324 7.79 -25.49 21.45
C ALA A 324 7.55 -26.98 21.72
N SER A 325 6.71 -27.62 20.90
CA SER A 325 6.39 -29.05 21.05
C SER A 325 7.58 -29.96 20.68
N SER A 326 8.25 -29.68 19.56
CA SER A 326 9.40 -30.46 19.10
C SER A 326 10.57 -30.39 20.08
N SER A 327 10.86 -29.20 20.64
CA SER A 327 11.95 -29.03 21.61
C SER A 327 11.65 -29.73 22.94
N ALA A 328 10.40 -29.65 23.43
CA ALA A 328 10.00 -30.33 24.64
C ALA A 328 10.06 -31.86 24.51
N ALA A 329 9.70 -32.40 23.35
CA ALA A 329 9.74 -33.84 23.07
C ALA A 329 11.14 -34.38 22.71
N GLY A 330 12.18 -33.53 22.67
CA GLY A 330 13.52 -33.93 22.22
C GLY A 330 13.63 -34.18 20.71
N GLY A 331 12.76 -33.57 19.91
CA GLY A 331 12.78 -33.59 18.45
C GLY A 331 13.86 -32.68 17.85
N LEU A 332 15.13 -32.99 18.10
CA LEU A 332 16.28 -32.18 17.67
C LEU A 332 16.30 -31.93 16.16
N ARG A 333 16.09 -32.98 15.35
CA ARG A 333 16.06 -32.86 13.87
C ARG A 333 15.01 -31.87 13.39
N ALA A 334 13.79 -31.96 13.92
CA ALA A 334 12.70 -31.06 13.57
C ALA A 334 13.02 -29.60 13.95
N ALA A 335 13.58 -29.39 15.14
CA ALA A 335 14.01 -28.07 15.58
C ALA A 335 15.12 -27.50 14.69
N ALA A 336 16.15 -28.31 14.36
CA ALA A 336 17.25 -27.93 13.49
C ALA A 336 16.78 -27.57 12.08
N GLU A 337 15.87 -28.36 11.50
CA GLU A 337 15.30 -28.11 10.17
C GLU A 337 14.54 -26.77 10.14
N CYS A 338 13.71 -26.48 11.14
CA CYS A 338 12.99 -25.21 11.23
C CYS A 338 13.96 -24.02 11.31
N VAL A 339 15.02 -24.13 12.12
CA VAL A 339 16.05 -23.10 12.24
C VAL A 339 16.81 -22.92 10.92
N GLN A 340 17.19 -24.02 10.25
CA GLN A 340 17.90 -23.97 8.97
C GLN A 340 17.05 -23.31 7.88
N ILE A 341 15.75 -23.62 7.80
CA ILE A 341 14.82 -22.98 6.86
C ILE A 341 14.80 -21.46 7.07
N ALA A 342 14.68 -21.01 8.33
CA ALA A 342 14.63 -19.59 8.65
C ALA A 342 15.95 -18.88 8.33
N LEU A 343 17.10 -19.48 8.70
CA LEU A 343 18.42 -18.96 8.38
C LEU A 343 18.68 -18.91 6.87
N GLY A 344 18.19 -19.90 6.12
CA GLY A 344 18.28 -19.92 4.66
C GLY A 344 17.68 -18.66 4.03
N HIS A 345 16.49 -18.23 4.48
CA HIS A 345 15.87 -17.00 3.98
C HIS A 345 16.63 -15.73 4.41
N CYS A 346 17.17 -15.69 5.63
CA CYS A 346 18.00 -14.57 6.07
C CYS A 346 19.33 -14.47 5.30
N SER A 347 19.94 -15.59 4.91
CA SER A 347 21.18 -15.59 4.14
C SER A 347 21.03 -14.92 2.76
N LEU A 348 19.84 -15.02 2.15
CA LEU A 348 19.52 -14.34 0.90
C LEU A 348 19.43 -12.81 1.06
N LEU A 349 19.01 -12.34 2.25
CA LEU A 349 18.97 -10.93 2.61
C LEU A 349 20.37 -10.40 2.96
N GLU A 350 21.22 -11.24 3.58
CA GLU A 350 22.62 -10.90 3.88
C GLU A 350 23.43 -10.61 2.61
N ALA A 351 23.21 -11.39 1.54
CA ALA A 351 23.79 -11.12 0.23
C ALA A 351 23.39 -9.74 -0.34
N ARG A 352 22.34 -9.11 0.20
CA ARG A 352 21.86 -7.75 -0.16
C ARG A 352 22.17 -6.70 0.91
N GLY A 353 23.02 -7.02 1.88
CA GLY A 353 23.48 -6.10 2.93
C GLY A 353 22.58 -5.99 4.16
N LEU A 354 21.64 -6.91 4.36
CA LEU A 354 20.76 -6.93 5.54
C LEU A 354 21.01 -8.19 6.39
N ALA A 355 21.81 -8.05 7.45
CA ALA A 355 22.19 -9.15 8.34
C ALA A 355 21.16 -9.44 9.43
N LEU A 356 20.43 -10.54 9.27
CA LEU A 356 19.37 -10.96 10.20
C LEU A 356 19.63 -12.34 10.83
N CYS A 357 20.58 -13.14 10.32
CA CYS A 357 20.91 -14.43 10.92
C CYS A 357 21.31 -14.32 12.40
N PRO A 358 22.11 -13.33 12.86
CA PRO A 358 22.47 -13.21 14.27
C PRO A 358 21.25 -13.04 15.21
N VAL A 359 20.20 -12.35 14.74
CA VAL A 359 18.95 -12.16 15.48
C VAL A 359 18.24 -13.50 15.68
N LEU A 360 18.09 -14.28 14.60
CA LEU A 360 17.46 -15.59 14.66
C LEU A 360 18.26 -16.59 15.50
N LEU A 361 19.58 -16.62 15.35
CA LEU A 361 20.46 -17.50 16.15
C LEU A 361 20.31 -17.22 17.64
N LYS A 362 20.35 -15.94 18.04
CA LYS A 362 20.14 -15.53 19.44
C LYS A 362 18.77 -15.97 19.95
N LEU A 363 17.72 -15.83 19.13
CA LEU A 363 16.37 -16.15 19.54
C LEU A 363 16.14 -17.67 19.59
N PHE A 364 16.56 -18.46 18.61
CA PHE A 364 16.27 -19.89 18.54
C PHE A 364 17.21 -20.76 19.38
N ARG A 365 18.39 -20.28 19.76
CA ARG A 365 19.37 -21.04 20.57
C ARG A 365 18.74 -21.77 21.77
N PRO A 366 17.94 -21.12 22.65
CA PRO A 366 17.35 -21.82 23.80
C PRO A 366 16.44 -22.99 23.42
N SER A 367 15.70 -22.89 22.31
CA SER A 367 14.84 -23.98 21.84
C SER A 367 15.66 -25.14 21.31
N VAL A 368 16.75 -24.88 20.58
CA VAL A 368 17.66 -25.93 20.08
C VAL A 368 18.39 -26.61 21.23
N GLU A 369 18.89 -25.85 22.20
CA GLU A 369 19.53 -26.39 23.41
C GLU A 369 18.56 -27.25 24.21
N GLN A 370 17.30 -26.81 24.37
CA GLN A 370 16.26 -27.62 24.99
C GLN A 370 15.99 -28.92 24.22
N ALA A 371 15.87 -28.84 22.89
CA ALA A 371 15.65 -30.01 22.04
C ALA A 371 16.81 -31.01 22.16
N LEU A 372 18.05 -30.52 22.19
CA LEU A 372 19.25 -31.33 22.37
C LEU A 372 19.27 -32.00 23.75
N ASN A 373 19.06 -31.25 24.83
CA ASN A 373 19.09 -31.78 26.19
C ASN A 373 17.99 -32.82 26.42
N SER A 374 16.76 -32.53 25.98
CA SER A 374 15.65 -33.49 26.05
C SER A 374 15.91 -34.75 25.21
N ASN A 375 16.57 -34.60 24.04
CA ASN A 375 16.95 -35.74 23.21
C ASN A 375 18.00 -36.62 23.89
N LEU A 376 19.06 -36.02 24.43
CA LEU A 376 20.13 -36.73 25.13
C LEU A 376 19.58 -37.50 26.32
N LYS A 377 18.73 -36.86 27.14
CA LYS A 377 18.05 -37.53 28.27
C LYS A 377 17.18 -38.70 27.81
N ARG A 378 16.42 -38.53 26.74
CA ARG A 378 15.60 -39.61 26.15
C ARG A 378 16.46 -40.78 25.65
N ILE A 379 17.60 -40.50 25.03
CA ILE A 379 18.55 -41.53 24.60
C ILE A 379 19.14 -42.25 25.82
N GLU A 380 19.53 -41.52 26.86
CA GLU A 380 20.04 -42.08 28.11
C GLU A 380 19.01 -43.02 28.76
N ASP A 381 17.80 -42.54 29.02
CA ASP A 381 16.71 -43.32 29.64
C ASP A 381 16.37 -44.55 28.79
N SER A 382 16.25 -44.40 27.47
CA SER A 382 15.97 -45.50 26.56
C SER A 382 17.10 -46.52 26.51
N THR A 383 18.35 -46.09 26.56
CA THR A 383 19.52 -46.98 26.49
C THR A 383 19.67 -47.75 27.79
N ALA A 384 19.46 -47.11 28.94
CA ALA A 384 19.44 -47.77 30.24
C ALA A 384 18.36 -48.85 30.31
N ALA A 385 17.14 -48.56 29.84
CA ALA A 385 16.05 -49.54 29.78
C ALA A 385 16.37 -50.70 28.82
N LEU A 386 16.93 -50.42 27.65
CA LEU A 386 17.33 -51.45 26.68
C LEU A 386 18.46 -52.34 27.20
N ALA A 387 19.46 -51.76 27.88
CA ALA A 387 20.56 -52.52 28.47
C ALA A 387 20.10 -53.40 29.64
N ALA A 388 19.18 -52.90 30.47
CA ALA A 388 18.60 -53.68 31.57
C ALA A 388 17.79 -54.90 31.07
N ALA A 389 17.22 -54.81 29.87
CA ALA A 389 16.44 -55.88 29.24
C ALA A 389 17.24 -56.72 28.22
N ASP A 390 18.55 -56.45 28.04
CA ASP A 390 19.37 -57.13 27.05
C ASP A 390 19.80 -58.52 27.53
N ASP A 391 19.89 -59.47 26.60
CA ASP A 391 20.44 -60.81 26.82
C ASP A 391 21.96 -60.85 26.62
N TRP A 392 22.56 -59.72 26.20
CA TRP A 392 23.99 -59.51 25.94
C TRP A 392 24.55 -60.40 24.82
N VAL A 393 23.69 -60.86 23.90
CA VAL A 393 24.09 -61.67 22.76
C VAL A 393 24.53 -60.80 21.59
N LEU A 394 25.72 -61.08 21.05
CA LEU A 394 26.28 -60.37 19.92
C LEU A 394 25.64 -60.80 18.59
N THR A 395 24.92 -59.88 17.96
CA THR A 395 24.22 -60.10 16.68
C THR A 395 24.73 -59.15 15.60
N TYR A 396 24.57 -59.54 14.34
CA TYR A 396 24.80 -58.63 13.22
C TYR A 396 23.68 -57.59 13.16
N PRO A 397 23.94 -56.38 12.64
CA PRO A 397 22.91 -55.35 12.51
C PRO A 397 21.73 -55.89 11.69
N PRO A 398 20.47 -55.58 12.05
CA PRO A 398 19.33 -56.00 11.26
C PRO A 398 19.45 -55.42 9.86
N THR A 399 19.59 -56.28 8.84
CA THR A 399 19.54 -55.85 7.44
C THR A 399 18.21 -55.16 7.20
N SER A 400 18.26 -53.87 6.86
CA SER A 400 17.11 -53.02 6.58
C SER A 400 16.30 -53.58 5.41
N THR A 401 15.32 -54.42 5.68
CA THR A 401 14.36 -54.88 4.68
C THR A 401 13.26 -53.83 4.49
N ARG A 402 13.33 -53.15 3.32
CA ARG A 402 12.28 -52.39 2.60
C ARG A 402 11.83 -51.03 3.17
N GLN A 403 12.38 -49.96 2.60
CA GLN A 403 11.55 -48.84 2.14
C GLN A 403 11.41 -48.94 0.61
N SER A 404 10.20 -49.24 0.16
CA SER A 404 9.82 -49.23 -1.25
C SER A 404 9.47 -47.81 -1.67
N GLY A 405 10.21 -47.23 -2.63
CA GLY A 405 9.72 -46.11 -3.44
C GLY A 405 10.74 -45.00 -3.74
N ARG A 406 11.31 -45.06 -4.96
CA ARG A 406 11.99 -44.01 -5.77
C ARG A 406 13.48 -43.66 -5.53
N SER A 407 14.29 -44.29 -6.40
CA SER A 407 15.29 -43.68 -7.32
C SER A 407 16.54 -43.03 -6.73
N SER A 408 17.69 -43.72 -6.68
CA SER A 408 18.71 -43.89 -7.74
C SER A 408 19.57 -42.64 -7.99
N VAL A 409 20.85 -42.69 -7.57
CA VAL A 409 22.07 -42.53 -8.41
C VAL A 409 23.32 -42.39 -7.50
N THR A 410 24.30 -43.25 -7.78
CA THR A 410 25.75 -43.22 -7.42
C THR A 410 26.20 -43.16 -5.95
N SER A 411 26.51 -44.34 -5.39
CA SER A 411 27.75 -44.55 -4.62
C SER A 411 28.13 -46.05 -4.58
N ILE A 412 28.59 -46.58 -5.71
CA ILE A 412 29.37 -47.81 -5.70
C ILE A 412 30.79 -47.41 -5.28
N GLY A 413 31.09 -47.57 -4.00
CA GLY A 413 32.42 -47.30 -3.44
C GLY A 413 32.44 -47.39 -1.92
N ASN A 414 32.86 -48.54 -1.40
CA ASN A 414 33.41 -48.72 -0.05
C ASN A 414 32.50 -48.65 1.18
N ALA A 415 31.25 -49.14 1.10
CA ALA A 415 30.42 -49.41 2.29
C ALA A 415 30.47 -50.87 2.78
N ALA A 416 31.52 -51.64 2.43
CA ALA A 416 31.87 -52.87 3.14
C ALA A 416 32.60 -52.55 4.47
N ALA A 417 32.09 -51.56 5.21
CA ALA A 417 32.60 -51.21 6.52
C ALA A 417 32.25 -52.35 7.48
N LEU A 418 33.29 -52.90 8.13
CA LEU A 418 33.25 -53.91 9.18
C LEU A 418 31.94 -53.90 9.97
N GLN A 419 31.02 -54.83 9.66
CA GLN A 419 29.81 -55.03 10.44
C GLN A 419 30.19 -55.75 11.74
N HIS A 420 30.64 -54.98 12.72
CA HIS A 420 30.92 -55.51 14.05
C HIS A 420 29.63 -56.09 14.65
N LYS A 421 29.73 -57.28 15.24
CA LYS A 421 28.63 -57.84 16.03
C LYS A 421 28.49 -56.98 17.29
N LEU A 422 27.28 -56.47 17.52
CA LEU A 422 26.94 -55.70 18.71
C LEU A 422 25.74 -56.36 19.40
N THR A 423 25.50 -56.03 20.66
CA THR A 423 24.27 -56.42 21.35
C THR A 423 23.05 -55.68 20.75
N SER A 424 21.85 -56.19 21.00
CA SER A 424 20.61 -55.57 20.50
C SER A 424 20.46 -54.12 21.02
N SER A 425 20.79 -53.87 22.28
CA SER A 425 20.81 -52.52 22.86
C SER A 425 21.85 -51.61 22.19
N ALA A 426 23.06 -52.11 21.91
CA ALA A 426 24.12 -51.35 21.26
C ALA A 426 23.76 -50.97 19.80
N HIS A 427 23.10 -51.86 19.06
CA HIS A 427 22.56 -51.54 17.73
C HIS A 427 21.50 -50.44 17.80
N ARG A 428 20.56 -50.54 18.75
CA ARG A 428 19.52 -49.52 18.93
C ARG A 428 20.08 -48.17 19.39
N PHE A 429 21.08 -48.17 20.28
CA PHE A 429 21.79 -46.95 20.68
C PHE A 429 22.46 -46.28 19.48
N ASN A 430 23.20 -47.04 18.67
CA ASN A 430 23.85 -46.52 17.47
C ASN A 430 22.82 -45.91 16.49
N LEU A 431 21.67 -46.56 16.29
CA LEU A 431 20.58 -46.00 15.48
C LEU A 431 19.99 -44.70 16.07
N MET A 432 19.78 -44.63 17.38
CA MET A 432 19.27 -43.43 18.04
C MET A 432 20.23 -42.24 17.89
N VAL A 433 21.54 -42.48 17.95
CA VAL A 433 22.56 -41.45 17.75
C VAL A 433 22.61 -41.01 16.28
N GLN A 434 22.60 -41.96 15.33
CA GLN A 434 22.68 -41.65 13.90
C GLN A 434 21.48 -40.87 13.37
N VAL A 435 20.25 -41.20 13.78
CA VAL A 435 19.02 -40.54 13.31
C VAL A 435 18.90 -39.06 13.75
N ASN A 436 19.69 -38.65 14.75
CA ASN A 436 19.63 -37.31 15.34
C ASN A 436 20.85 -36.42 15.04
N ILE A 437 21.97 -37.01 14.58
CA ILE A 437 23.22 -36.28 14.30
C ILE A 437 23.46 -36.08 12.79
N LEU A 438 22.83 -36.90 11.94
CA LEU A 438 22.79 -36.77 10.47
C LEU A 438 21.41 -36.28 10.01
#